data_AF-A0A7J6V5C0-F1
#
_entry.id   AF-A0A7J6V5C0-F1
#
_cell.length_a   1.000
_cell.length_b   1.000
_cell.length_c   1.000
_cell.angle_alpha   90.00
_cell.angle_beta   90.00
_cell.angle_gamma   90.00
#
_symmetry.space_group_name_H-M   'P 1'
#
loop_
_entity.id
_entity.type
_entity.pdbx_description
1 polymer ?
#
loop_
_entity_poly.entity_id
_entity_poly.type
_entity_poly.pdbx_seq_one_letter_code
_entity_poly.pdbx_strand_id
1 'polypeptide(L)'
;MSGCISVCEERENLMNNSCLGIGCCQTSIPKRLKEFYVTLGSLNNYTNVWSFDPCGVAFLGEQDMYTFKPSDFFNIRSSLLDIPIVLNFVVGNQTCKEAKANSGTIVCKQNNGCYDSVDGIGYICNCTAGYKRNPYLDEGCQ
;
A
#
# COMPACT_ATOMS: atom_id res chain seq x y z
N MET A 1 -8.54 -2.15 -12.07
CA MET A 1 -7.28 -1.50 -12.47
C MET A 1 -7.36 -0.07 -11.96
N SER A 2 -6.43 0.35 -11.11
CA SER A 2 -6.34 1.73 -10.63
C SER A 2 -5.13 2.38 -11.28
N GLY A 3 -5.23 3.65 -11.64
CA GLY A 3 -4.16 4.40 -12.28
C GLY A 3 -4.42 5.89 -12.19
N CYS A 4 -3.38 6.67 -12.40
CA CYS A 4 -3.47 8.12 -12.52
C CYS A 4 -2.48 8.57 -13.59
N ILE A 5 -2.67 9.80 -14.08
CA ILE A 5 -1.78 10.44 -15.03
C ILE A 5 -1.29 11.76 -14.46
N SER A 6 -0.05 12.10 -14.74
CA SER A 6 0.49 13.43 -14.50
C SER A 6 1.06 14.01 -15.80
N VAL A 7 1.07 15.34 -15.88
CA VAL A 7 1.65 16.11 -16.97
C VAL A 7 2.74 17.01 -16.38
N CYS A 8 3.83 17.18 -17.10
CA CYS A 8 4.97 17.99 -16.70
C CYS A 8 5.42 18.83 -17.91
N GLU A 9 5.00 20.09 -17.96
CA GLU A 9 5.37 21.01 -19.06
C GLU A 9 6.53 21.92 -18.66
N GLU A 10 6.36 22.65 -17.56
CA GLU A 10 7.35 23.62 -17.06
C GLU A 10 7.55 23.41 -15.57
N ARG A 11 8.77 23.70 -15.09
CA ARG A 11 9.12 23.54 -13.66
C ARG A 11 8.32 24.50 -12.80
N GLU A 12 8.03 25.69 -13.33
CA GLU A 12 7.32 26.79 -12.69
C GLU A 12 5.87 26.41 -12.35
N ASN A 13 5.31 25.41 -13.06
CA ASN A 13 3.96 24.90 -12.81
C ASN A 13 3.91 23.91 -11.64
N LEU A 14 5.06 23.45 -11.12
CA LEU A 14 5.11 22.51 -10.02
C LEU A 14 4.79 23.20 -8.69
N MET A 15 3.73 22.73 -8.04
CA MET A 15 3.23 23.29 -6.79
C MET A 15 3.58 22.39 -5.61
N ASN A 16 4.16 22.98 -4.56
CA ASN A 16 4.36 22.26 -3.29
C ASN A 16 3.04 21.73 -2.75
N ASN A 17 3.07 20.53 -2.19
CA ASN A 17 1.96 19.86 -1.53
C ASN A 17 0.76 19.55 -2.46
N SER A 18 0.95 19.62 -3.78
CA SER A 18 -0.11 19.31 -4.76
C SER A 18 0.23 18.05 -5.53
N CYS A 19 -0.70 17.08 -5.56
CA CYS A 19 -0.58 15.84 -6.33
C CYS A 19 -1.84 15.57 -7.14
N LEU A 20 -2.24 16.57 -7.95
CA LEU A 20 -3.50 16.61 -8.70
C LEU A 20 -3.31 16.45 -10.22
N GLY A 21 -2.19 15.90 -10.66
CA GLY A 21 -1.92 15.63 -12.08
C GLY A 21 -0.88 16.56 -12.73
N ILE A 22 -0.25 17.47 -11.99
CA ILE A 22 0.89 18.26 -12.47
C ILE A 22 2.14 17.80 -11.71
N GLY A 23 3.07 17.14 -12.39
CA GLY A 23 4.29 16.55 -11.81
C GLY A 23 4.09 15.39 -10.82
N CYS A 24 2.91 15.26 -10.23
CA CYS A 24 2.53 14.20 -9.31
C CYS A 24 1.08 13.80 -9.55
N CYS A 25 0.80 12.50 -9.46
CA CYS A 25 -0.55 11.98 -9.38
C CYS A 25 -0.60 10.86 -8.33
N GLN A 26 -1.75 10.73 -7.68
CA GLN A 26 -2.01 9.65 -6.73
C GLN A 26 -3.37 9.02 -7.01
N THR A 27 -3.55 7.78 -6.59
CA THR A 27 -4.83 7.09 -6.66
C THR A 27 -5.01 6.17 -5.46
N SER A 28 -6.25 5.97 -5.04
CA SER A 28 -6.56 5.03 -3.97
C SER A 28 -6.34 3.59 -4.42
N ILE A 29 -5.79 2.78 -3.52
CA ILE A 29 -5.64 1.33 -3.71
C ILE A 29 -7.00 0.65 -3.49
N PRO A 30 -7.52 -0.12 -4.46
CA PRO A 30 -8.75 -0.89 -4.27
C PRO A 30 -8.65 -1.88 -3.11
N LYS A 31 -9.75 -2.12 -2.42
CA LYS A 31 -9.83 -3.17 -1.39
C LYS A 31 -9.69 -4.56 -2.02
N ARG A 32 -9.25 -5.53 -1.22
CA ARG A 32 -9.18 -6.97 -1.57
C ARG A 32 -8.19 -7.32 -2.70
N LEU A 33 -7.08 -6.59 -2.79
CA LEU A 33 -5.98 -6.97 -3.66
C LEU A 33 -5.21 -8.15 -3.08
N LYS A 34 -4.85 -9.10 -3.95
CA LYS A 34 -3.94 -10.21 -3.62
C LYS A 34 -2.50 -9.90 -4.01
N GLU A 35 -2.34 -9.12 -5.08
CA GLU A 35 -1.06 -8.77 -5.66
C GLU A 35 -1.08 -7.29 -6.03
N PHE A 36 0.07 -6.64 -5.93
CA PHE A 36 0.27 -5.25 -6.32
C PHE A 36 1.46 -5.17 -7.25
N TYR A 37 1.21 -4.71 -8.48
CA TYR A 37 2.25 -4.38 -9.46
C TYR A 37 2.06 -2.94 -9.88
N VAL A 38 3.18 -2.23 -10.01
CA VAL A 38 3.19 -0.86 -10.49
C VAL A 38 3.96 -0.80 -11.80
N THR A 39 3.38 -0.12 -12.77
CA THR A 39 3.97 0.09 -14.09
C THR A 39 3.97 1.57 -14.39
N LEU A 40 5.10 2.08 -14.86
CA LEU A 40 5.23 3.45 -15.34
C LEU A 40 5.19 3.46 -16.87
N GLY A 41 4.47 4.44 -17.42
CA GLY A 41 4.36 4.65 -18.85
C GLY A 41 4.33 6.12 -19.19
N SER A 42 4.75 6.46 -20.41
CA SER A 42 4.65 7.80 -20.99
C SER A 42 3.82 7.74 -22.26
N LEU A 43 2.88 8.69 -22.43
CA LEU A 43 2.08 8.81 -23.65
C LEU A 43 2.93 9.02 -24.91
N ASN A 44 4.05 9.74 -24.78
CA ASN A 44 4.96 10.03 -25.87
C ASN A 44 6.20 9.12 -25.89
N ASN A 45 6.15 7.94 -25.27
CA ASN A 45 7.28 7.01 -25.22
C ASN A 45 8.61 7.66 -24.77
N TYR A 46 8.54 8.54 -23.76
CA TYR A 46 9.68 9.24 -23.17
C TYR A 46 10.50 10.10 -24.16
N THR A 47 9.88 10.63 -25.22
CA THR A 47 10.56 11.53 -26.18
C THR A 47 10.66 12.98 -25.70
N ASN A 48 9.68 13.45 -24.90
CA ASN A 48 9.63 14.81 -24.35
C ASN A 48 10.04 14.81 -22.86
N VAL A 49 11.27 14.39 -22.58
CA VAL A 49 11.82 14.31 -21.22
C VAL A 49 12.66 15.56 -20.95
N TRP A 50 12.30 16.32 -19.92
CA TRP A 50 13.03 17.52 -19.52
C TRP A 50 14.26 17.16 -18.68
N SER A 51 15.31 17.97 -18.75
CA SER A 51 16.54 17.74 -17.98
C SER A 51 16.35 17.73 -16.47
N PHE A 52 15.28 18.35 -15.97
CA PHE A 52 14.93 18.39 -14.55
C PHE A 52 14.01 17.25 -14.10
N ASP A 53 13.42 16.51 -15.04
CA ASP A 53 12.55 15.36 -14.82
C ASP A 53 13.03 14.17 -15.67
N PRO A 54 14.25 13.65 -15.42
CA PRO A 54 14.81 12.59 -16.25
C PRO A 54 14.18 11.21 -15.97
N CYS A 55 13.47 11.05 -14.85
CA CYS A 55 12.98 9.76 -14.38
C CYS A 55 11.67 9.92 -13.60
N GLY A 56 10.66 9.11 -13.96
CA GLY A 56 9.46 8.93 -13.14
C GLY A 56 9.64 7.83 -12.10
N VAL A 57 8.95 7.95 -10.97
CA VAL A 57 8.84 6.90 -9.95
C VAL A 57 7.38 6.72 -9.56
N ALA A 58 7.01 5.49 -9.21
CA ALA A 58 5.76 5.18 -8.54
C ALA A 58 6.05 4.29 -7.34
N PHE A 59 5.33 4.53 -6.26
CA PHE A 59 5.49 3.85 -4.99
C PHE A 59 4.13 3.70 -4.30
N LEU A 60 4.08 2.79 -3.33
CA LEU A 60 2.95 2.67 -2.40
C LEU A 60 3.32 3.41 -1.12
N GLY A 61 2.38 4.17 -0.58
CA GLY A 61 2.56 4.86 0.69
C GLY A 61 1.25 4.95 1.45
N GLU A 62 1.35 5.05 2.77
CA GLU A 62 0.22 5.31 3.65
C GLU A 62 -0.38 6.68 3.35
N GLN A 63 -1.70 6.77 3.44
CA GLN A 63 -2.42 7.99 3.16
C GLN A 63 -1.90 9.13 4.05
N ASP A 64 -1.73 10.31 3.47
CA ASP A 64 -1.26 11.54 4.14
C ASP A 64 0.18 11.49 4.71
N MET A 65 0.92 10.39 4.50
CA MET A 65 2.32 10.25 4.94
C MET A 65 3.35 10.70 3.89
N TYR A 66 2.89 11.11 2.71
CA TYR A 66 3.72 11.72 1.68
C TYR A 66 3.18 13.10 1.28
N THR A 67 4.09 14.04 1.05
CA THR A 67 3.76 15.37 0.56
C THR A 67 4.72 15.73 -0.55
N PHE A 68 4.18 15.88 -1.76
CA PHE A 68 4.96 16.18 -2.96
C PHE A 68 5.68 17.54 -2.86
N LYS A 69 6.95 17.56 -3.25
CA LYS A 69 7.75 18.77 -3.40
C LYS A 69 8.44 18.78 -4.77
N PRO A 70 8.49 19.91 -5.48
CA PRO A 70 9.25 20.00 -6.73
C PRO A 70 10.73 19.62 -6.58
N SER A 71 11.29 19.77 -5.36
CA SER A 71 12.65 19.34 -5.04
C SER A 71 12.86 17.82 -5.15
N ASP A 72 11.79 17.04 -5.07
CA ASP A 72 11.86 15.58 -5.10
C ASP A 72 12.43 15.08 -6.43
N PHE A 73 12.19 15.77 -7.54
CA PHE A 73 12.78 15.44 -8.85
C PHE A 73 14.31 15.43 -8.87
N PHE A 74 14.98 16.19 -7.99
CA PHE A 74 16.45 16.19 -7.90
C PHE A 74 17.00 15.09 -7.01
N ASN A 75 16.21 14.62 -6.03
CA ASN A 75 16.66 13.69 -5.00
C ASN A 75 15.63 12.58 -4.71
N ILE A 76 15.01 12.04 -5.77
CA ILE A 76 13.92 11.04 -5.70
C ILE A 76 14.23 9.92 -4.72
N ARG A 77 15.46 9.37 -4.75
CA ARG A 77 15.83 8.26 -3.86
C ARG A 77 15.74 8.66 -2.39
N SER A 78 16.22 9.84 -2.04
CA SER A 78 16.21 10.32 -0.66
C SER A 78 14.81 10.75 -0.21
N SER A 79 14.03 11.37 -1.09
CA SER A 79 12.68 11.84 -0.78
C SER A 79 11.67 10.71 -0.52
N LEU A 80 11.91 9.51 -1.07
CA LEU A 80 10.95 8.40 -1.02
C LEU A 80 11.34 7.27 -0.06
N LEU A 81 12.51 7.33 0.60
CA LEU A 81 13.01 6.24 1.45
C LEU A 81 12.15 5.97 2.69
N ASP A 82 11.57 7.01 3.28
CA ASP A 82 10.92 6.94 4.59
C ASP A 82 9.39 7.02 4.51
N ILE A 83 8.81 6.67 3.35
CA ILE A 83 7.35 6.66 3.19
C ILE A 83 6.81 5.34 3.77
N PRO A 84 6.06 5.37 4.88
CA PRO A 84 5.55 4.17 5.50
C PRO A 84 4.46 3.54 4.63
N ILE A 85 4.33 2.22 4.75
CA ILE A 85 3.25 1.44 4.13
C ILE A 85 2.51 0.72 5.27
N VAL A 86 1.19 0.87 5.32
CA VAL A 86 0.35 0.07 6.22
C VAL A 86 -0.43 -0.94 5.38
N LEU A 87 -0.24 -2.22 5.70
CA LEU A 87 -0.94 -3.32 5.03
C LEU A 87 -2.04 -3.86 5.93
N ASN A 88 -3.28 -3.72 5.49
CA ASN A 88 -4.40 -4.47 6.04
C ASN A 88 -4.60 -5.76 5.24
N PHE A 89 -4.64 -6.90 5.91
CA PHE A 89 -4.70 -8.20 5.27
C PHE A 89 -5.70 -9.14 5.95
N VAL A 90 -6.11 -10.17 5.21
CA VAL A 90 -6.97 -11.25 5.70
C VAL A 90 -6.33 -12.58 5.35
N VAL A 91 -6.64 -13.61 6.12
CA VAL A 91 -6.20 -14.97 5.85
C VAL A 91 -7.24 -15.72 5.04
N GLY A 92 -6.78 -16.30 3.93
CA GLY A 92 -7.55 -17.22 3.11
C GLY A 92 -8.80 -16.60 2.50
N ASN A 93 -9.75 -17.46 2.14
CA ASN A 93 -11.03 -17.07 1.53
C ASN A 93 -12.19 -17.85 2.19
N GLN A 94 -12.08 -18.09 3.49
CA GLN A 94 -13.02 -18.85 4.30
C GLN A 94 -13.36 -18.06 5.56
N THR A 95 -14.54 -18.30 6.11
CA THR A 95 -14.94 -17.80 7.43
C THR A 95 -14.17 -18.53 8.53
N CYS A 96 -14.17 -17.97 9.74
CA CYS A 96 -13.62 -18.61 10.93
C CYS A 96 -14.26 -19.95 11.22
N LYS A 97 -15.58 -20.09 10.99
CA LYS A 97 -16.29 -21.35 11.22
C LYS A 97 -15.76 -22.43 10.28
N GLU A 98 -15.58 -22.10 9.01
CA GLU A 98 -15.04 -23.01 7.99
C GLU A 98 -13.56 -23.33 8.25
N ALA A 99 -12.74 -22.34 8.60
CA ALA A 99 -11.33 -22.52 8.93
C ALA A 99 -11.13 -23.45 10.13
N LYS A 100 -11.96 -23.30 11.18
CA LYS A 100 -11.91 -24.16 12.38
C LYS A 100 -12.36 -25.59 12.10
N ALA A 101 -13.33 -25.78 11.20
CA ALA A 101 -13.78 -27.12 10.80
C ALA A 101 -12.67 -27.88 10.04
N ASN A 102 -11.83 -27.17 9.32
CA ASN A 102 -10.66 -27.70 8.60
C ASN A 102 -9.38 -27.51 9.45
N SER A 103 -9.27 -28.28 10.55
CA SER A 103 -8.25 -28.11 11.61
C SER A 103 -6.78 -28.02 11.16
N GLY A 104 -6.43 -28.49 9.97
CA GLY A 104 -5.10 -28.33 9.39
C GLY A 104 -4.81 -26.98 8.71
N THR A 105 -5.80 -26.08 8.59
CA THR A 105 -5.69 -24.86 7.75
C THR A 105 -5.86 -23.55 8.53
N ILE A 106 -6.25 -23.62 9.80
CA ILE A 106 -6.35 -22.41 10.62
C ILE A 106 -4.94 -21.98 11.08
N VAL A 107 -4.56 -20.75 10.73
CA VAL A 107 -3.25 -20.20 11.14
C VAL A 107 -3.29 -19.55 12.51
N CYS A 108 -4.49 -19.29 13.05
CA CYS A 108 -4.66 -18.76 14.40
C CYS A 108 -4.15 -19.79 15.43
N LYS A 109 -3.00 -19.49 16.05
CA LYS A 109 -2.30 -20.24 17.12
C LYS A 109 -2.99 -20.16 18.51
N GLN A 110 -2.36 -20.69 19.56
CA GLN A 110 -2.92 -20.65 20.92
C GLN A 110 -3.13 -19.21 21.43
N ASN A 111 -4.10 -19.02 22.33
CA ASN A 111 -4.44 -17.73 22.97
C ASN A 111 -4.84 -16.58 22.03
N ASN A 112 -5.34 -16.89 20.82
CA ASN A 112 -5.98 -15.93 19.95
C ASN A 112 -7.44 -16.32 19.64
N GLY A 113 -8.24 -15.33 19.29
CA GLY A 113 -9.52 -15.49 18.63
C GLY A 113 -9.38 -15.42 17.12
N CYS A 114 -10.29 -16.11 16.43
CA CYS A 114 -10.51 -15.96 15.00
C CYS A 114 -11.73 -15.07 14.79
N TYR A 115 -11.61 -14.07 13.93
CA TYR A 115 -12.69 -13.14 13.59
C TYR A 115 -12.85 -13.03 12.07
N ASP A 116 -14.09 -13.10 11.59
CA ASP A 116 -14.36 -12.88 10.16
C ASP A 116 -13.99 -11.46 9.76
N SER A 117 -13.45 -11.30 8.55
CA SER A 117 -13.08 -9.98 8.05
C SER A 117 -14.32 -9.11 7.81
N VAL A 118 -14.25 -7.86 8.26
CA VAL A 118 -15.29 -6.86 8.00
C VAL A 118 -15.23 -6.36 6.55
N ASP A 119 -14.03 -6.38 5.95
CA ASP A 119 -13.79 -5.86 4.61
C ASP A 119 -13.98 -6.90 3.51
N GLY A 120 -14.27 -8.18 3.83
CA GLY A 120 -14.55 -9.20 2.83
C GLY A 120 -14.49 -10.65 3.30
N ILE A 121 -14.28 -11.56 2.35
CA ILE A 121 -14.17 -12.98 2.62
C ILE A 121 -12.76 -13.28 3.15
N GLY A 122 -12.69 -14.04 4.24
CA GLY A 122 -11.46 -14.34 4.97
C GLY A 122 -11.62 -14.05 6.46
N TYR A 123 -10.58 -14.32 7.22
CA TYR A 123 -10.55 -14.08 8.66
C TYR A 123 -9.24 -13.43 9.11
N ILE A 124 -9.26 -12.85 10.30
CA ILE A 124 -8.07 -12.35 10.99
C ILE A 124 -7.93 -13.08 12.34
N CYS A 125 -6.69 -13.22 12.79
CA CYS A 125 -6.39 -13.67 14.14
C CYS A 125 -6.14 -12.45 15.02
N ASN A 126 -6.67 -12.45 16.25
CA ASN A 126 -6.41 -11.40 17.24
C ASN A 126 -6.22 -12.02 18.63
N CYS A 127 -5.33 -11.47 19.44
CA CYS A 127 -5.11 -11.98 20.78
C CYS A 127 -6.38 -11.85 21.64
N THR A 128 -6.63 -12.84 22.50
CA THR A 128 -7.73 -12.72 23.46
C THR A 128 -7.43 -11.62 24.48
N ALA A 129 -8.47 -11.12 25.14
CA ALA A 129 -8.34 -10.02 26.09
C ALA A 129 -7.30 -10.33 27.19
N GLY A 130 -6.35 -9.42 27.38
CA GLY A 130 -5.24 -9.56 28.32
C GLY A 130 -3.91 -9.94 27.68
N TYR A 131 -3.91 -10.48 26.46
CA TYR A 131 -2.70 -10.88 25.72
C TYR A 131 -2.32 -9.84 24.66
N LYS A 132 -1.02 -9.69 24.41
CA LYS A 132 -0.44 -8.74 23.45
C LYS A 132 0.56 -9.44 22.53
N ARG A 133 1.07 -8.71 21.53
CA ARG A 133 1.98 -9.17 20.44
C ARG A 133 1.24 -9.81 19.25
N ASN A 134 2.00 -10.35 18.31
CA ASN A 134 1.52 -10.81 17.01
C ASN A 134 0.75 -12.14 17.14
N PRO A 135 -0.55 -12.19 16.78
CA PRO A 135 -1.40 -13.39 16.93
C PRO A 135 -1.11 -14.51 15.93
N TYR A 136 -0.23 -14.28 14.95
CA TYR A 136 0.14 -15.24 13.90
C TYR A 136 1.44 -16.01 14.21
N LEU A 137 2.11 -15.73 15.33
CA LEU A 137 3.34 -16.40 15.75
C LEU A 137 3.06 -17.47 16.80
N ASP A 138 3.86 -18.55 16.83
CA ASP A 138 3.68 -19.65 17.79
C ASP A 138 3.84 -19.21 19.25
N GLU A 139 4.77 -18.29 19.52
CA GLU A 139 4.95 -17.62 20.83
C GLU A 139 4.30 -16.23 20.87
N GLY A 140 3.33 -16.01 19.99
CA GLY A 140 2.48 -14.83 19.96
C GLY A 140 1.50 -14.78 21.13
N CYS A 141 0.81 -13.65 21.30
CA CYS A 141 -0.22 -13.46 22.32
C CYS A 141 0.23 -13.88 23.73
N GLN A 142 1.15 -13.09 24.30
CA GLN A 142 1.65 -13.23 25.69
C GLN A 142 1.12 -12.10 26.58
#